data_AF-A0AAU6KZ66-F1
#
_entry.id   AF-A0AAU6KZ66-F1
#
_cell.length_a   1.000
_cell.length_b   1.000
_cell.length_c   1.000
_cell.angle_alpha   90.00
_cell.angle_beta   90.00
_cell.angle_gamma   90.00
#
_symmetry.space_group_name_H-M   'P 1'
#
loop_
_entity.id
_entity.type
_entity.pdbx_description
1 polymer ?
#
loop_
_entity_poly.entity_id
_entity_poly.type
_entity_poly.pdbx_seq_one_letter_code
_entity_poly.pdbx_strand_id
1 'polypeptide(L)'
;MTFGIEFRMRLTFPSVENFEAWRGHILIEQRARLETLPRFSEEFDEFDEDLLTDLVIEDASTLEEALDGLRSVGHEITAEDVVEWRPAVDDEGNPGIYLLEARKLRRDSRVEALLDHLRVNPAPSLLRVHVLSLHDHADVVVSGAFRDHDTYCEYRLPLIFAGTSAKELGGAGRVSFFGVEDMEPVALFVDVRQNAVEINGPDVQDAAAWNVPERCEASD
;
A
#
# COMPACT_ATOMS: atom_id res chain seq x y z
N MET A 1 -26.28 -3.14 -0.75
CA MET A 1 -25.40 -2.95 -1.91
C MET A 1 -24.01 -2.79 -1.34
N THR A 2 -23.22 -3.86 -1.43
CA THR A 2 -21.83 -3.90 -1.00
C THR A 2 -21.03 -3.15 -2.06
N PHE A 3 -20.59 -1.94 -1.75
CA PHE A 3 -19.87 -1.09 -2.68
C PHE A 3 -18.40 -1.09 -2.28
N GLY A 4 -17.55 -1.69 -3.10
CA GLY A 4 -16.09 -1.56 -3.01
C GLY A 4 -15.32 -2.83 -2.72
N ILE A 5 -13.99 -2.66 -2.68
CA ILE A 5 -13.02 -3.68 -2.29
C ILE A 5 -12.69 -3.46 -0.82
N GLU A 6 -13.16 -4.35 0.05
CA GLU A 6 -12.86 -4.31 1.47
C GLU A 6 -11.40 -4.70 1.70
N PHE A 7 -10.75 -4.02 2.63
CA PHE A 7 -9.40 -4.35 3.06
C PHE A 7 -9.34 -4.51 4.58
N ARG A 8 -8.47 -5.42 5.02
CA ARG A 8 -8.16 -5.61 6.44
C ARG A 8 -6.72 -6.07 6.61
N MET A 9 -5.96 -5.34 7.40
CA MET A 9 -4.67 -5.72 7.96
C MET A 9 -4.84 -5.98 9.46
N ARG A 10 -4.57 -7.20 9.91
CA ARG A 10 -4.54 -7.59 11.32
C ARG A 10 -3.15 -8.13 11.64
N LEU A 11 -2.44 -7.48 12.53
CA LEU A 11 -1.09 -7.87 12.95
C LEU A 11 -1.02 -7.95 14.47
N THR A 12 -0.24 -8.90 14.98
CA THR A 12 0.08 -9.08 16.39
C THR A 12 1.59 -9.05 16.55
N PHE A 13 2.06 -8.29 17.54
CA PHE A 13 3.46 -8.12 17.88
C PHE A 13 3.76 -8.70 19.28
N PRO A 14 4.91 -9.37 19.47
CA PRO A 14 5.29 -9.93 20.77
C PRO A 14 5.50 -8.91 21.89
N SER A 15 5.69 -7.63 21.56
CA SER A 15 5.89 -6.56 22.52
C SER A 15 5.52 -5.21 21.90
N VAL A 16 5.29 -4.21 22.75
CA VAL A 16 5.09 -2.82 22.33
C VAL A 16 6.35 -2.25 21.65
N GLU A 17 7.53 -2.63 22.11
CA GLU A 17 8.80 -2.20 21.50
C GLU A 17 8.93 -2.67 20.04
N ASN A 18 8.53 -3.91 19.75
CA ASN A 18 8.52 -4.43 18.40
C ASN A 18 7.49 -3.71 17.52
N PHE A 19 6.33 -3.35 18.07
CA PHE A 19 5.36 -2.54 17.35
C PHE A 19 5.90 -1.14 17.01
N GLU A 20 6.55 -0.46 17.95
CA GLU A 20 7.13 0.85 17.67
C GLU A 20 8.30 0.77 16.67
N ALA A 21 9.12 -0.28 16.73
CA ALA A 21 10.16 -0.52 15.74
C ALA A 21 9.57 -0.75 14.33
N TRP A 22 8.45 -1.48 14.24
CA TRP A 22 7.77 -1.77 12.96
C TRP A 22 7.29 -0.50 12.28
N ARG A 23 6.74 0.45 13.04
CA ARG A 23 6.32 1.76 12.52
C ARG A 23 7.46 2.52 11.83
N GLY A 24 8.70 2.25 12.23
CA GLY A 24 9.91 2.86 11.66
C GLY A 24 10.41 2.23 10.35
N HIS A 25 9.88 1.08 9.93
CA HIS A 25 10.35 0.40 8.71
C HIS A 25 10.00 1.20 7.46
N ILE A 26 10.96 1.28 6.52
CA ILE A 26 10.76 1.86 5.20
C ILE A 26 9.99 0.85 4.35
N LEU A 27 8.92 1.30 3.70
CA LEU A 27 8.00 0.43 2.97
C LEU A 27 8.68 -0.23 1.77
N ILE A 28 9.38 0.57 0.95
CA ILE A 28 9.95 0.10 -0.31
C ILE A 28 11.05 -0.97 -0.13
N GLU A 29 11.71 -1.01 1.03
CA GLU A 29 12.72 -2.04 1.33
C GLU A 29 12.13 -3.46 1.37
N GLN A 30 10.81 -3.59 1.53
CA GLN A 30 10.15 -4.90 1.49
C GLN A 30 10.00 -5.45 0.07
N ARG A 31 10.02 -4.59 -0.96
CA ARG A 31 9.82 -4.99 -2.36
C ARG A 31 10.79 -6.08 -2.77
N ALA A 32 12.10 -5.84 -2.62
CA ALA A 32 13.15 -6.79 -2.99
C ALA A 32 13.04 -8.15 -2.28
N ARG A 33 12.40 -8.18 -1.10
CA ARG A 33 12.16 -9.42 -0.34
C ARG A 33 10.97 -10.18 -0.91
N LEU A 34 9.90 -9.47 -1.22
CA LEU A 34 8.69 -10.07 -1.79
C LEU A 34 8.89 -10.54 -3.22
N GLU A 35 9.73 -9.88 -4.02
CA GLU A 35 10.13 -10.33 -5.36
C GLU A 35 10.71 -11.75 -5.38
N THR A 36 11.23 -12.24 -4.25
CA THR A 36 11.73 -13.62 -4.15
C THR A 36 10.64 -14.66 -3.88
N LEU A 37 9.40 -14.24 -3.60
CA LEU A 37 8.30 -15.14 -3.28
C LEU A 37 7.63 -15.71 -4.54
N PRO A 38 7.30 -17.01 -4.55
CA PRO A 38 6.43 -17.58 -5.57
C PRO A 38 5.10 -16.81 -5.58
N ARG A 39 4.67 -16.36 -6.76
CA ARG A 39 3.48 -15.52 -7.04
C ARG A 39 3.63 -14.00 -6.91
N PHE A 40 4.70 -13.45 -6.35
CA PHE A 40 4.78 -11.98 -6.27
C PHE A 40 4.77 -11.33 -7.66
N SER A 41 5.65 -11.77 -8.56
CA SER A 41 5.70 -11.25 -9.94
C SER A 41 4.53 -11.67 -10.83
N GLU A 42 3.67 -12.59 -10.37
CA GLU A 42 2.46 -12.99 -11.09
C GLU A 42 1.27 -12.09 -10.74
N GLU A 43 1.25 -11.59 -9.50
CA GLU A 43 0.14 -10.80 -8.93
C GLU A 43 0.43 -9.30 -8.90
N PHE A 44 1.72 -8.90 -8.95
CA PHE A 44 2.14 -7.52 -8.82
C PHE A 44 3.13 -7.11 -9.90
N ASP A 45 2.88 -5.95 -10.49
CA ASP A 45 3.77 -5.28 -11.44
C ASP A 45 4.59 -4.18 -10.74
N GLU A 46 5.64 -3.72 -11.40
CA GLU A 46 6.51 -2.68 -10.88
C GLU A 46 5.83 -1.34 -10.66
N PHE A 47 4.75 -1.09 -11.39
CA PHE A 47 3.93 0.12 -11.34
C PHE A 47 2.86 0.10 -10.24
N ASP A 48 2.66 -1.02 -9.53
CA ASP A 48 1.65 -1.10 -8.46
C ASP A 48 2.04 -0.33 -7.18
N GLU A 49 3.16 0.39 -7.20
CA GLU A 49 3.65 1.22 -6.11
C GLU A 49 3.22 2.68 -6.23
N ASP A 50 2.15 2.96 -6.96
CA ASP A 50 1.73 4.32 -7.31
C ASP A 50 1.56 5.26 -6.12
N LEU A 51 1.27 4.75 -4.91
CA LEU A 51 1.23 5.58 -3.71
C LEU A 51 2.62 6.06 -3.26
N LEU A 52 3.68 5.27 -3.51
CA LEU A 52 5.06 5.50 -3.10
C LEU A 52 5.89 6.10 -4.24
N THR A 53 5.63 7.37 -4.54
CA THR A 53 6.18 8.04 -5.71
C THR A 53 7.18 9.13 -5.33
N ASP A 54 8.32 9.12 -6.03
CA ASP A 54 9.21 10.26 -6.17
C ASP A 54 9.15 10.69 -7.64
N LEU A 55 8.31 11.68 -7.95
CA LEU A 55 8.11 12.12 -9.32
C LEU A 55 9.24 13.09 -9.70
N VAL A 56 10.04 12.73 -10.70
CA VAL A 56 11.01 13.65 -11.30
C VAL A 56 10.59 13.88 -12.75
N ILE A 57 10.28 15.13 -13.07
CA ILE A 57 9.96 15.54 -14.44
C ILE A 57 11.23 16.05 -15.09
N GLU A 58 11.74 15.27 -16.03
CA GLU A 58 12.91 15.60 -16.85
C GLU A 58 12.60 16.78 -17.78
N ASP A 59 13.66 17.48 -18.22
CA ASP A 59 13.59 18.62 -19.13
C ASP A 59 12.73 19.81 -18.63
N ALA A 60 12.37 19.83 -17.34
CA ALA A 60 11.66 20.93 -16.70
C ALA A 60 12.61 21.77 -15.85
N SER A 61 12.57 23.10 -16.02
CA SER A 61 13.31 24.06 -15.20
C SER A 61 12.43 24.80 -14.21
N THR A 62 11.10 24.73 -14.39
CA THR A 62 10.11 25.37 -13.53
C THR A 62 8.97 24.40 -13.20
N LEU A 63 8.26 24.69 -12.09
CA LEU A 63 7.05 23.96 -11.73
C LEU A 63 5.98 24.02 -12.84
N GLU A 64 5.84 25.16 -13.52
CA GLU A 64 4.86 25.33 -14.60
C GLU A 64 5.15 24.41 -15.77
N GLU A 65 6.41 24.36 -16.23
CA GLU A 65 6.86 23.44 -17.28
C GLU A 65 6.66 21.97 -16.89
N ALA A 66 6.95 21.62 -15.63
CA ALA A 66 6.76 20.26 -15.13
C ALA A 66 5.27 19.85 -15.15
N LEU A 67 4.38 20.74 -14.72
CA LEU A 67 2.93 20.51 -14.75
C LEU A 67 2.35 20.47 -16.17
N ASP A 68 2.88 21.28 -17.09
CA ASP A 68 2.52 21.22 -18.51
C ASP A 68 2.98 19.90 -19.15
N GLY A 69 4.18 19.44 -18.82
CA GLY A 69 4.71 18.15 -19.25
C GLY A 69 3.83 16.99 -18.82
N LEU A 70 3.44 16.95 -17.53
CA LEU A 70 2.51 15.95 -16.99
C LEU A 70 1.15 15.97 -17.70
N ARG A 71 0.58 17.16 -17.92
CA ARG A 71 -0.68 17.30 -18.66
C ARG A 71 -0.59 16.77 -20.09
N SER A 72 0.57 16.91 -20.75
CA SER A 72 0.75 16.44 -22.13
C SER A 72 0.71 14.92 -22.27
N VAL A 73 1.04 14.19 -21.20
CA VAL A 73 1.01 12.71 -21.15
C VAL A 73 -0.24 12.17 -20.45
N GLY A 74 -1.20 13.05 -20.12
CA GLY A 74 -2.49 12.67 -19.53
C GLY A 74 -2.53 12.64 -18.00
N HIS A 75 -1.49 13.11 -17.31
CA HIS A 75 -1.52 13.29 -15.85
C HIS A 75 -2.11 14.66 -15.50
N GLU A 76 -3.36 14.66 -15.02
CA GLU A 76 -4.08 15.87 -14.62
C GLU A 76 -3.73 16.27 -13.17
N ILE A 77 -2.55 16.86 -12.97
CA ILE A 77 -2.09 17.39 -11.68
C ILE A 77 -2.06 18.92 -11.73
N THR A 78 -2.56 19.58 -10.68
CA THR A 78 -2.51 21.04 -10.52
C THR A 78 -1.53 21.46 -9.45
N ALA A 79 -1.17 22.75 -9.42
CA ALA A 79 -0.27 23.28 -8.38
C ALA A 79 -0.86 23.17 -6.96
N GLU A 80 -2.18 23.06 -6.81
CA GLU A 80 -2.84 22.86 -5.51
C GLU A 80 -2.68 21.43 -5.00
N ASP A 81 -2.46 20.48 -5.90
CA ASP A 81 -2.20 19.08 -5.58
C ASP A 81 -0.74 18.85 -5.18
N VAL A 82 0.15 19.84 -5.36
CA VAL A 82 1.58 19.74 -5.05
C VAL A 82 1.86 20.24 -3.64
N VAL A 83 2.43 19.36 -2.80
CA VAL A 83 2.83 19.70 -1.42
C VAL A 83 4.30 20.12 -1.34
N GLU A 84 5.15 19.48 -2.14
CA GLU A 84 6.57 19.80 -2.20
C GLU A 84 7.04 19.76 -3.64
N TRP A 85 7.89 20.71 -4.02
CA TRP A 85 8.64 20.64 -5.27
C TRP A 85 10.02 21.27 -5.10
N ARG A 86 11.00 20.78 -5.88
CA ARG A 86 12.36 21.34 -5.89
C ARG A 86 13.08 21.01 -7.21
N PRO A 87 14.09 21.79 -7.61
CA PRO A 87 14.98 21.41 -8.70
C PRO A 87 15.63 20.05 -8.42
N ALA A 88 15.69 19.22 -9.45
CA ALA A 88 16.32 17.90 -9.46
C ALA A 88 17.29 17.82 -10.65
N VAL A 89 18.13 16.80 -10.64
CA VAL A 89 19.03 16.47 -11.74
C VAL A 89 18.96 14.96 -11.90
N ASP A 90 18.81 14.49 -13.12
CA ASP A 90 18.82 13.05 -13.42
C ASP A 90 20.24 12.44 -13.32
N ASP A 91 20.34 11.13 -13.56
CA ASP A 91 21.62 10.40 -13.53
C ASP A 91 22.59 10.83 -14.65
N GLU A 92 22.11 11.51 -15.69
CA GLU A 92 22.88 12.01 -16.83
C GLU A 92 23.31 13.47 -16.67
N GLY A 93 22.82 14.17 -15.64
CA GLY A 93 23.13 15.57 -15.36
C GLY A 93 22.14 16.57 -15.95
N ASN A 94 21.02 16.12 -16.52
CA ASN A 94 19.99 17.00 -17.07
C ASN A 94 19.11 17.57 -15.95
N PRO A 95 18.69 18.84 -16.05
CA PRO A 95 17.81 19.44 -15.06
C PRO A 95 16.41 18.82 -15.12
N GLY A 96 15.80 18.68 -13.95
CA GLY A 96 14.40 18.31 -13.82
C GLY A 96 13.76 18.96 -12.60
N ILE A 97 12.50 18.63 -12.37
CA ILE A 97 11.74 19.05 -11.18
C ILE A 97 11.28 17.82 -10.42
N TYR A 98 11.68 17.73 -9.15
CA TYR A 98 11.07 16.81 -8.21
C TYR A 98 9.73 17.36 -7.72
N LEU A 99 8.73 16.49 -7.63
CA LEU A 99 7.36 16.78 -7.24
C LEU A 99 6.83 15.72 -6.27
N LEU A 100 6.15 16.17 -5.22
CA LEU A 100 5.36 15.34 -4.32
C LEU A 100 3.91 15.83 -4.28
N GLU A 101 3.00 14.95 -4.67
CA GLU A 101 1.56 15.20 -4.64
C GLU A 101 0.97 15.00 -3.23
N ALA A 102 -0.10 15.72 -2.91
CA ALA A 102 -0.75 15.73 -1.59
C ALA A 102 -1.33 14.38 -1.17
N ARG A 103 -1.66 13.53 -2.13
CA ARG A 103 -2.25 12.20 -1.89
C ARG A 103 -1.23 11.08 -2.01
N LYS A 104 0.04 11.41 -2.24
CA LYS A 104 1.12 10.45 -2.40
C LYS A 104 2.04 10.46 -1.19
N LEU A 105 2.73 9.35 -1.00
CA LEU A 105 3.79 9.17 -0.04
C LEU A 105 5.12 9.21 -0.78
N ARG A 106 6.14 9.79 -0.14
CA ARG A 106 7.52 9.72 -0.66
C ARG A 106 7.96 8.26 -0.78
N ARG A 107 8.83 7.94 -1.74
CA ARG A 107 9.27 6.55 -1.97
C ARG A 107 9.97 5.92 -0.77
N ASP A 108 10.67 6.73 0.04
CA ASP A 108 11.33 6.34 1.29
C ASP A 108 10.43 6.39 2.53
N SER A 109 9.11 6.53 2.34
CA SER A 109 8.15 6.61 3.45
C SER A 109 8.15 5.38 4.34
N ARG A 110 7.94 5.63 5.63
CA ARG A 110 7.84 4.61 6.66
C ARG A 110 6.42 4.11 6.82
N VAL A 111 6.26 2.96 7.48
CA VAL A 111 4.96 2.43 7.90
C VAL A 111 4.14 3.49 8.65
N GLU A 112 4.74 4.26 9.54
CA GLU A 112 4.05 5.34 10.27
C GLU A 112 3.40 6.37 9.32
N ALA A 113 4.13 6.79 8.28
CA ALA A 113 3.62 7.75 7.30
C ALA A 113 2.42 7.17 6.53
N LEU A 114 2.43 5.87 6.20
CA LEU A 114 1.27 5.21 5.60
C LEU A 114 0.07 5.18 6.57
N LEU A 115 0.28 4.85 7.84
CA LEU A 115 -0.79 4.82 8.83
C LEU A 115 -1.41 6.22 9.04
N ASP A 116 -0.59 7.26 9.08
CA ASP A 116 -1.05 8.64 9.19
C ASP A 116 -1.75 9.11 7.93
N HIS A 117 -1.22 8.75 6.76
CA HIS A 117 -1.83 9.01 5.46
C HIS A 117 -3.23 8.42 5.38
N LEU A 118 -3.40 7.15 5.76
CA LEU A 118 -4.72 6.52 5.81
C LEU A 118 -5.68 7.31 6.72
N ARG A 119 -5.26 7.72 7.92
CA ARG A 119 -6.13 8.44 8.86
C ARG A 119 -6.66 9.78 8.33
N VAL A 120 -5.87 10.48 7.52
CA VAL A 120 -6.18 11.84 7.05
C VAL A 120 -6.81 11.83 5.66
N ASN A 121 -6.49 10.84 4.83
CA ASN A 121 -6.92 10.77 3.45
C ASN A 121 -8.11 9.79 3.28
N PRO A 122 -9.29 10.26 2.83
CA PRO A 122 -10.49 9.43 2.72
C PRO A 122 -10.54 8.53 1.48
N ALA A 123 -9.42 8.35 0.75
CA ALA A 123 -9.39 7.52 -0.46
C ALA A 123 -9.93 6.09 -0.20
N PRO A 124 -9.57 5.41 0.90
CA PRO A 124 -10.40 4.33 1.42
C PRO A 124 -11.65 4.93 2.10
N SER A 125 -12.82 4.69 1.51
CA SER A 125 -14.09 4.93 2.15
C SER A 125 -14.23 4.07 3.43
N LEU A 126 -14.90 4.60 4.45
CA LEU A 126 -15.20 3.86 5.69
C LEU A 126 -13.97 3.36 6.47
N LEU A 127 -12.81 4.01 6.32
CA LEU A 127 -11.60 3.64 7.05
C LEU A 127 -11.80 3.60 8.57
N ARG A 128 -11.35 2.51 9.17
CA ARG A 128 -11.24 2.29 10.61
C ARG A 128 -9.83 1.79 10.94
N VAL A 129 -9.05 2.65 11.59
CA VAL A 129 -7.75 2.30 12.15
C VAL A 129 -7.92 2.08 13.65
N HIS A 130 -7.84 0.82 14.07
CA HIS A 130 -7.87 0.41 15.47
C HIS A 130 -6.49 -0.12 15.88
N VAL A 131 -5.82 0.60 16.80
CA VAL A 131 -4.59 0.13 17.42
C VAL A 131 -4.91 -0.21 18.87
N LEU A 132 -4.75 -1.47 19.25
CA LEU A 132 -4.95 -1.97 20.61
C LEU A 132 -3.59 -2.41 21.15
N SER A 133 -3.02 -1.60 22.04
CA SER A 133 -1.79 -1.97 22.74
C SER A 133 -2.12 -2.46 24.13
N LEU A 134 -1.80 -3.72 24.42
CA LEU A 134 -1.85 -4.31 25.76
C LEU A 134 -0.41 -4.38 26.31
N HIS A 135 -0.24 -4.43 27.63
CA HIS A 135 1.09 -4.24 28.24
C HIS A 135 2.15 -5.26 27.77
N ASP A 136 1.72 -6.46 27.34
CA ASP A 136 2.61 -7.57 26.99
C ASP A 136 2.62 -7.91 25.49
N HIS A 137 1.81 -7.26 24.67
CA HIS A 137 1.72 -7.46 23.21
C HIS A 137 0.93 -6.31 22.57
N ALA A 138 1.20 -6.04 21.29
CA ALA A 138 0.47 -5.02 20.55
C ALA A 138 -0.30 -5.66 19.39
N ASP A 139 -1.58 -5.33 19.28
CA ASP A 139 -2.44 -5.72 18.17
C ASP A 139 -2.80 -4.48 17.33
N VAL A 140 -2.66 -4.64 16.02
CA VAL A 140 -2.99 -3.61 15.04
C VAL A 140 -4.07 -4.16 14.13
N VAL A 141 -5.17 -3.43 14.01
CA VAL A 141 -6.23 -3.70 13.05
C VAL A 141 -6.48 -2.44 12.23
N VAL A 142 -6.12 -2.49 10.95
CA VAL A 142 -6.46 -1.45 9.97
C VAL A 142 -7.47 -2.06 9.02
N SER A 143 -8.59 -1.39 8.80
CA SER A 143 -9.64 -1.89 7.91
C SER A 143 -10.38 -0.75 7.23
N GLY A 144 -10.96 -1.00 6.07
CA GLY A 144 -11.75 -0.02 5.32
C GLY A 144 -12.22 -0.61 4.00
N ALA A 145 -12.69 0.25 3.10
CA ALA A 145 -13.11 -0.18 1.76
C ALA A 145 -12.69 0.82 0.69
N PHE A 146 -12.05 0.34 -0.37
CA PHE A 146 -11.77 1.13 -1.55
C PHE A 146 -13.02 1.27 -2.41
N ARG A 147 -13.24 2.45 -2.97
CA ARG A 147 -14.44 2.74 -3.75
C ARG A 147 -14.38 2.12 -5.15
N ASP A 148 -13.19 2.04 -5.71
CA ASP A 148 -12.87 1.64 -7.08
C ASP A 148 -11.55 0.86 -7.11
N HIS A 149 -11.31 0.17 -8.22
CA HIS A 149 -10.13 -0.67 -8.41
C HIS A 149 -8.83 0.13 -8.53
N ASP A 150 -8.88 1.34 -9.10
CA ASP A 150 -7.69 2.22 -9.20
C ASP A 150 -7.16 2.57 -7.80
N THR A 151 -8.03 2.98 -6.88
CA THR A 151 -7.65 3.23 -5.49
C THR A 151 -7.17 1.95 -4.81
N TYR A 152 -7.74 0.79 -5.13
CA TYR A 152 -7.23 -0.48 -4.61
C TYR A 152 -5.79 -0.76 -5.09
N CYS A 153 -5.51 -0.61 -6.39
CA CYS A 153 -4.18 -0.80 -6.97
C CYS A 153 -3.15 0.12 -6.34
N GLU A 154 -3.48 1.39 -6.14
CA GLU A 154 -2.59 2.37 -5.53
C GLU A 154 -2.17 1.96 -4.09
N TYR A 155 -3.08 1.40 -3.30
CA TYR A 155 -2.84 1.12 -1.88
C TYR A 155 -2.45 -0.33 -1.57
N ARG A 156 -2.68 -1.29 -2.47
CA ARG A 156 -2.51 -2.72 -2.19
C ARG A 156 -1.08 -3.07 -1.79
N LEU A 157 -0.09 -2.66 -2.58
CA LEU A 157 1.32 -2.99 -2.31
C LEU A 157 1.85 -2.29 -1.06
N PRO A 158 1.65 -0.97 -0.85
CA PRO A 158 2.05 -0.31 0.40
C PRO A 158 1.48 -0.99 1.66
N LEU A 159 0.23 -1.45 1.63
CA LEU A 159 -0.38 -2.19 2.72
C LEU A 159 0.24 -3.58 2.92
N ILE A 160 0.59 -4.27 1.82
CA ILE A 160 1.31 -5.55 1.85
C ILE A 160 2.73 -5.36 2.39
N PHE A 161 3.45 -4.31 1.98
CA PHE A 161 4.78 -3.96 2.51
C PHE A 161 4.71 -3.69 4.01
N ALA A 162 3.73 -2.91 4.46
CA ALA A 162 3.50 -2.67 5.89
C ALA A 162 3.26 -4.00 6.63
N GLY A 163 2.35 -4.84 6.14
CA GLY A 163 2.05 -6.14 6.75
C GLY A 163 3.26 -7.06 6.84
N THR A 164 3.98 -7.24 5.74
CA THR A 164 5.10 -8.18 5.61
C THR A 164 6.34 -7.74 6.38
N SER A 165 6.57 -6.43 6.50
CA SER A 165 7.67 -5.88 7.31
C SER A 165 7.56 -6.22 8.80
N ALA A 166 6.36 -6.57 9.30
CA ALA A 166 6.15 -6.96 10.69
C ALA A 166 6.88 -8.26 11.06
N LYS A 167 7.09 -9.16 10.10
CA LYS A 167 7.76 -10.46 10.29
C LYS A 167 9.13 -10.30 10.94
N GLU A 168 9.88 -9.27 10.53
CA GLU A 168 11.25 -9.00 10.97
C GLU A 168 11.37 -8.74 12.47
N LEU A 169 10.24 -8.36 13.09
CA LEU A 169 10.14 -8.02 14.50
C LEU A 169 9.32 -9.08 15.26
N GLY A 170 9.23 -10.28 14.69
CA GLY A 170 8.46 -11.40 15.24
C GLY A 170 6.94 -11.21 15.14
N GLY A 171 6.50 -10.20 14.40
CA GLY A 171 5.09 -9.94 14.14
C GLY A 171 4.47 -11.00 13.23
N ALA A 172 3.19 -11.25 13.40
CA ALA A 172 2.43 -12.20 12.60
C ALA A 172 1.01 -11.67 12.36
N GLY A 173 0.35 -12.16 11.31
CA GLY A 173 -1.00 -11.73 10.98
C GLY A 173 -1.34 -11.90 9.51
N ARG A 174 -2.25 -11.08 9.02
CA ARG A 174 -2.77 -11.14 7.65
C ARG A 174 -3.07 -9.75 7.11
N VAL A 175 -2.77 -9.54 5.85
CA VAL A 175 -3.36 -8.49 5.01
C VAL A 175 -4.33 -9.16 4.04
N SER A 176 -5.52 -8.61 3.90
CA SER A 176 -6.56 -9.18 3.06
C SER A 176 -7.30 -8.09 2.30
N PHE A 177 -7.65 -8.41 1.06
CA PHE A 177 -8.47 -7.62 0.16
C PHE A 177 -9.55 -8.53 -0.40
N PHE A 178 -10.81 -8.10 -0.34
CA PHE A 178 -11.91 -8.86 -0.93
C PHE A 178 -13.05 -7.96 -1.37
N GLY A 179 -13.67 -8.27 -2.49
CA GLY A 179 -14.81 -7.50 -2.98
C GLY A 179 -15.19 -7.87 -4.41
N VAL A 180 -16.07 -7.05 -4.97
CA VAL A 180 -16.44 -7.12 -6.38
C VAL A 180 -16.43 -5.71 -6.93
N GLU A 181 -15.70 -5.51 -8.02
CA GLU A 181 -15.67 -4.25 -8.75
C GLU A 181 -15.83 -4.56 -10.24
N ASP A 182 -16.73 -3.86 -10.92
CA ASP A 182 -17.08 -4.09 -12.34
C ASP A 182 -17.34 -5.56 -12.75
N MET A 183 -17.96 -6.33 -11.84
CA MET A 183 -18.24 -7.78 -12.00
C MET A 183 -17.00 -8.69 -11.93
N GLU A 184 -15.83 -8.12 -11.68
CA GLU A 184 -14.61 -8.85 -11.39
C GLU A 184 -14.44 -9.01 -9.87
N PRO A 185 -14.37 -10.24 -9.37
CA PRO A 185 -14.14 -10.46 -7.97
C PRO A 185 -12.67 -10.20 -7.64
N VAL A 186 -12.41 -9.48 -6.55
CA VAL A 186 -11.08 -9.27 -5.99
C VAL A 186 -10.97 -10.13 -4.74
N ALA A 187 -9.91 -10.92 -4.63
CA ALA A 187 -9.61 -11.69 -3.44
C ALA A 187 -8.11 -11.95 -3.34
N LEU A 188 -7.46 -11.33 -2.36
CA LEU A 188 -6.02 -11.43 -2.14
C LEU A 188 -5.74 -11.51 -0.65
N PHE A 189 -4.95 -12.49 -0.24
CA PHE A 189 -4.57 -12.75 1.14
C PHE A 189 -3.05 -12.86 1.23
N VAL A 190 -2.46 -12.04 2.10
CA VAL A 190 -1.04 -12.12 2.44
C VAL A 190 -0.94 -12.52 3.90
N ASP A 191 -0.60 -13.79 4.12
CA ASP A 191 -0.38 -14.35 5.44
C ASP A 191 1.08 -14.12 5.86
N VAL A 192 1.25 -13.45 7.00
CA VAL A 192 2.55 -13.13 7.59
C VAL A 192 2.72 -14.01 8.81
N ARG A 193 3.63 -14.97 8.73
CA ARG A 193 4.05 -15.82 9.85
C ARG A 193 5.49 -15.48 10.23
N GLN A 194 5.87 -15.79 11.46
CA GLN A 194 7.22 -15.51 11.97
C GLN A 194 8.35 -15.93 11.01
N ASN A 195 8.17 -17.04 10.27
CA ASN A 195 9.20 -17.58 9.38
C ASN A 195 8.83 -17.53 7.89
N ALA A 196 7.61 -17.12 7.52
CA ALA A 196 7.13 -17.22 6.14
C ALA A 196 6.18 -16.09 5.79
N VAL A 197 6.19 -15.67 4.53
CA VAL A 197 5.15 -14.85 3.93
C VAL A 197 4.53 -15.68 2.83
N GLU A 198 3.21 -15.80 2.83
CA GLU A 198 2.45 -16.55 1.83
C GLU A 198 1.45 -15.60 1.17
N ILE A 199 1.53 -15.46 -0.16
CA ILE A 199 0.59 -14.69 -0.96
C ILE A 199 -0.36 -15.67 -1.63
N ASN A 200 -1.66 -15.50 -1.40
CA ASN A 200 -2.70 -16.39 -1.86
C ASN A 200 -3.87 -15.58 -2.45
N GLY A 201 -4.21 -15.84 -3.71
CA GLY A 201 -5.50 -15.50 -4.31
C GLY A 201 -6.25 -16.78 -4.70
N PRO A 202 -7.60 -16.78 -4.71
CA PRO A 202 -8.36 -17.88 -5.29
C PRO A 202 -8.02 -18.00 -6.79
N ASP A 203 -8.04 -19.22 -7.30
CA ASP A 203 -7.85 -19.45 -8.73
C ASP A 203 -9.01 -18.79 -9.48
N VAL A 204 -8.70 -17.89 -10.40
CA VAL A 204 -9.68 -17.20 -11.25
C VAL A 204 -10.53 -18.21 -12.05
N GLN A 205 -10.00 -19.40 -12.31
CA GLN A 205 -10.68 -20.47 -13.03
C GLN A 205 -11.53 -21.38 -12.14
N ASP A 206 -11.38 -21.30 -10.81
CA ASP A 206 -12.15 -22.11 -9.85
C ASP A 206 -13.22 -21.27 -9.14
N ALA A 207 -14.43 -21.26 -9.72
CA ALA A 207 -15.57 -20.56 -9.15
C ALA A 207 -15.90 -20.94 -7.68
N ALA A 208 -15.50 -22.14 -7.21
CA ALA A 208 -15.71 -22.54 -5.82
C ALA A 208 -14.70 -21.88 -4.86
N ALA A 209 -13.50 -21.53 -5.33
CA ALA A 209 -12.48 -20.82 -4.56
C ALA A 209 -12.89 -19.39 -4.18
N TRP A 210 -13.88 -18.83 -4.88
CA TRP A 210 -14.44 -17.50 -4.65
C TRP A 210 -15.52 -17.44 -3.55
N ASN A 211 -15.87 -18.56 -2.91
CA ASN A 211 -16.67 -18.57 -1.67
C ASN A 211 -15.80 -18.16 -0.45
N VAL A 212 -15.42 -16.88 -0.43
CA VAL A 212 -14.49 -16.26 0.53
C VAL A 212 -15.02 -16.01 1.97
N PRO A 213 -16.33 -15.88 2.28
CA PRO A 213 -16.78 -15.43 3.61
C PRO A 213 -16.20 -16.21 4.79
N GLU A 214 -15.99 -17.52 4.64
CA GLU A 214 -15.46 -18.38 5.70
C GLU A 214 -13.99 -18.07 6.05
N ARG A 215 -13.17 -17.56 5.12
CA ARG A 215 -11.76 -17.21 5.39
C ARG A 215 -11.58 -15.89 6.12
N CYS A 216 -12.57 -14.99 6.05
CA CYS A 216 -12.55 -13.69 6.73
C CYS A 216 -13.02 -13.78 8.19
N GLU A 217 -13.82 -14.80 8.54
CA GLU A 217 -14.37 -14.99 9.89
C GLU A 217 -13.73 -16.15 10.68
N ALA A 218 -13.14 -17.16 10.03
CA ALA A 218 -12.67 -18.38 10.71
C ALA A 218 -11.27 -18.29 11.37
N SER A 219 -10.94 -17.17 12.01
CA SER A 219 -9.70 -17.05 12.81
C SER A 219 -9.98 -16.32 14.12
N ASP A 220 -10.86 -16.91 14.91
CA ASP A 220 -10.99 -16.73 16.36
C ASP A 220 -10.48 -17.97 17.10
#